data_AF-A0A2R6C1F9-F1
#
_entry.id   AF-A0A2R6C1F9-F1
#
_cell.length_a   1.000
_cell.length_b   1.000
_cell.length_c   1.000
_cell.angle_alpha   90.00
_cell.angle_beta   90.00
_cell.angle_gamma   90.00
#
_symmetry.space_group_name_H-M   'P 1'
#
loop_
_entity.id
_entity.type
_entity.pdbx_description
1 polymer ?
#
loop_
_entity_poly.entity_id
_entity_poly.type
_entity_poly.pdbx_seq_one_letter_code
_entity_poly.pdbx_strand_id
1 'polypeptide(L)'
;MIKQIVQSALSGESKCFSHCDKHAKLYLSEHEGKLLGVYACPSGYVSRIVLYERTLELEWFKRFLESVTKSEVKDADIRIATRHPWELALDVEEKVVLKEAYWTQNYRRTKSEDPNRIALFRCTTCGKLFLQSLSSSNTLCETCSKRA
;
A
#
# COMPACT_ATOMS: atom_id res chain seq x y z
N MET A 1 -15.47 -5.49 10.82
CA MET A 1 -15.05 -4.55 11.87
C MET A 1 -13.79 -3.76 11.50
N ILE A 2 -12.56 -4.31 11.49
CA ILE A 2 -11.34 -3.52 11.17
C ILE A 2 -11.44 -2.84 9.80
N LYS A 3 -11.91 -3.56 8.77
CA LYS A 3 -12.12 -3.00 7.43
C LYS A 3 -13.03 -1.76 7.43
N GLN A 4 -14.13 -1.78 8.20
CA GLN A 4 -15.04 -0.65 8.30
C GLN A 4 -14.38 0.55 8.99
N ILE A 5 -13.64 0.30 10.07
CA ILE A 5 -12.86 1.32 10.78
C ILE A 5 -11.85 2.00 9.85
N VAL A 6 -11.11 1.20 9.07
CA VAL A 6 -10.13 1.73 8.10
C VAL A 6 -10.84 2.54 7.01
N GLN A 7 -11.99 2.09 6.52
CA GLN A 7 -12.76 2.82 5.52
C GLN A 7 -13.32 4.15 6.03
N SER A 8 -13.75 4.22 7.29
CA SER A 8 -14.36 5.43 7.86
C SER A 8 -13.33 6.44 8.34
N ALA A 9 -12.23 5.99 8.95
CA ALA A 9 -11.27 6.87 9.63
C ALA A 9 -9.99 7.14 8.82
N LEU A 10 -9.60 6.23 7.92
CA LEU A 10 -8.27 6.25 7.29
C LEU A 10 -8.32 6.36 5.76
N SER A 11 -9.47 6.71 5.17
CA SER A 11 -9.62 6.92 3.72
C SER A 11 -9.00 8.23 3.20
N GLY A 12 -8.15 8.89 3.98
CA GLY A 12 -7.54 10.16 3.63
C GLY A 12 -6.74 10.09 2.33
N GLU A 13 -6.91 11.11 1.49
CA GLU A 13 -6.16 11.27 0.25
C GLU A 13 -4.74 11.76 0.56
N SER A 14 -3.72 10.93 0.27
CA SER A 14 -2.31 11.34 0.38
C SER A 14 -1.76 11.73 -1.00
N LYS A 15 -1.03 12.83 -1.11
CA LYS A 15 -0.43 13.24 -2.39
C LYS A 15 0.66 12.25 -2.82
N CYS A 16 0.67 11.92 -4.12
CA CYS A 16 1.66 11.05 -4.74
C CYS A 16 2.86 11.88 -5.24
N PHE A 17 3.69 12.35 -4.31
CA PHE A 17 4.83 13.24 -4.60
C PHE A 17 5.92 12.62 -5.48
N SER A 18 5.94 11.30 -5.64
CA SER A 18 7.05 10.60 -6.33
C SER A 18 6.69 10.06 -7.70
N HIS A 19 5.51 10.41 -8.20
CA HIS A 19 5.08 10.03 -9.54
C HIS A 19 4.30 11.14 -10.27
N CYS A 20 3.28 11.77 -9.65
CA CYS A 20 2.41 12.68 -10.42
C CYS A 20 1.69 13.78 -9.62
N ASP A 21 2.03 14.01 -8.34
CA ASP A 21 1.42 14.99 -7.44
C ASP A 21 -0.11 14.87 -7.21
N LYS A 22 -0.78 13.95 -7.91
CA LYS A 22 -2.19 13.61 -7.71
C LYS A 22 -2.38 12.82 -6.42
N HIS A 23 -3.60 12.84 -5.90
CA HIS A 23 -3.95 12.07 -4.71
C HIS A 23 -3.95 10.56 -4.98
N ALA A 24 -3.31 9.82 -4.08
CA ALA A 24 -3.38 8.38 -4.00
C ALA A 24 -4.62 7.98 -3.22
N LYS A 25 -5.43 7.10 -3.82
CA LYS A 25 -6.62 6.53 -3.19
C LYS A 25 -6.27 5.24 -2.47
N LEU A 26 -6.94 4.99 -1.35
CA LEU A 26 -6.84 3.75 -0.61
C LEU A 26 -7.71 2.65 -1.26
N TYR A 27 -7.10 1.53 -1.59
CA TYR A 27 -7.77 0.31 -2.02
C TYR A 27 -7.56 -0.77 -0.98
N LEU A 28 -8.65 -1.33 -0.45
CA LEU A 28 -8.59 -2.40 0.55
C LEU A 28 -8.78 -3.76 -0.11
N SER A 29 -7.96 -4.72 0.31
CA SER A 29 -8.04 -6.12 -0.11
C SER A 29 -7.68 -7.03 1.05
N GLU A 30 -8.20 -8.25 1.02
CA GLU A 30 -7.82 -9.30 1.96
C GLU A 30 -6.89 -10.29 1.26
N HIS A 31 -5.81 -10.65 1.95
CA HIS A 31 -4.84 -11.65 1.47
C HIS A 31 -4.49 -12.57 2.63
N GLU A 32 -4.77 -13.87 2.50
CA GLU A 32 -4.52 -14.87 3.55
C GLU A 32 -5.10 -14.47 4.93
N GLY A 33 -6.30 -13.86 4.92
CA GLY A 33 -6.98 -13.38 6.14
C GLY A 33 -6.44 -12.06 6.71
N LYS A 34 -5.45 -11.44 6.05
CA LYS A 34 -4.85 -10.15 6.43
C LYS A 34 -5.46 -9.01 5.64
N LEU A 35 -5.79 -7.90 6.31
CA LEU A 35 -6.31 -6.70 5.67
C LEU A 35 -5.16 -5.82 5.19
N LEU A 36 -5.09 -5.63 3.87
CA LEU A 36 -4.11 -4.77 3.21
C LEU A 36 -4.79 -3.51 2.66
N GLY A 37 -4.10 -2.38 2.81
CA GLY A 37 -4.38 -1.14 2.09
C GLY A 37 -3.29 -0.82 1.09
N VAL A 38 -3.69 -0.55 -0.14
CA VAL A 38 -2.80 -0.08 -1.21
C VAL A 38 -3.18 1.36 -1.54
N TYR A 39 -2.25 2.29 -1.33
CA TYR A 39 -2.40 3.67 -1.76
C TYR A 39 -1.85 3.79 -3.17
N ALA A 40 -2.73 4.00 -4.14
CA ALA A 40 -2.35 4.14 -5.54
C ALA A 40 -2.94 5.39 -6.18
N CYS A 41 -2.11 6.11 -6.95
CA CYS A 41 -2.57 7.26 -7.73
C CYS A 41 -3.33 6.80 -8.99
N PRO A 42 -3.94 7.73 -9.77
CA PRO A 42 -4.76 7.36 -10.93
C PRO A 42 -4.02 6.56 -12.03
N SER A 43 -2.70 6.68 -12.17
CA SER A 43 -1.92 5.85 -13.09
C SER A 43 -1.67 4.42 -12.57
N GLY A 44 -2.09 4.14 -11.34
CA GLY A 44 -1.82 2.89 -10.66
C GLY A 44 -0.54 2.87 -9.84
N TYR A 45 0.32 3.89 -9.89
CA TYR A 45 1.56 3.90 -9.10
C TYR A 45 1.24 3.76 -7.60
N VAL A 46 1.87 2.78 -6.94
CA VAL A 46 1.68 2.49 -5.51
C VAL A 46 2.66 3.32 -4.68
N SER A 47 2.15 4.23 -3.86
CA SER A 47 2.98 5.03 -2.94
C SER A 47 3.26 4.28 -1.65
N ARG A 48 2.28 3.56 -1.13
CA ARG A 48 2.34 2.87 0.17
C ARG A 48 1.49 1.61 0.17
N ILE A 49 1.98 0.58 0.85
CA ILE A 49 1.21 -0.60 1.25
C ILE A 49 1.13 -0.62 2.77
N VAL A 50 -0.04 -0.94 3.32
CA VAL A 50 -0.31 -0.97 4.75
C VAL A 50 -0.95 -2.29 5.14
N LEU A 51 -0.44 -2.93 6.17
CA LEU A 51 -1.09 -4.02 6.89
C LEU A 51 -1.83 -3.44 8.10
N TYR A 52 -3.11 -3.77 8.23
CA TYR A 52 -3.99 -3.34 9.30
C TYR A 52 -4.37 -4.52 10.20
N GLU A 53 -3.91 -4.51 11.45
CA GLU A 53 -4.20 -5.58 12.41
C GLU A 53 -4.29 -5.05 13.84
N ARG A 54 -4.81 -5.86 14.78
CA ARG A 54 -4.69 -5.55 16.21
C ARG A 54 -3.31 -5.92 16.77
N THR A 55 -2.77 -7.03 16.27
CA THR A 55 -1.43 -7.55 16.56
C THR A 55 -0.73 -7.75 15.23
N LEU A 56 0.37 -7.03 15.00
CA LEU A 56 1.06 -7.05 13.71
C LEU A 56 1.89 -8.32 13.54
N GLU A 57 1.70 -8.99 12.42
CA GLU A 57 2.58 -10.07 11.95
C GLU A 57 3.58 -9.56 10.91
N LEU A 58 4.65 -8.91 11.40
CA LEU A 58 5.64 -8.25 10.54
C LEU A 58 6.35 -9.21 9.58
N GLU A 59 6.65 -10.44 10.01
CA GLU A 59 7.31 -11.44 9.16
C GLU A 59 6.41 -11.93 8.02
N TRP A 60 5.09 -11.98 8.25
CA TRP A 60 4.15 -12.22 7.15
C TRP A 60 4.15 -11.02 6.19
N PHE A 61 4.10 -9.79 6.73
CA PHE A 61 4.06 -8.58 5.90
C PHE A 61 5.31 -8.42 5.04
N LYS A 62 6.50 -8.67 5.59
CA LYS A 62 7.76 -8.69 4.84
C LYS A 62 7.69 -9.67 3.68
N ARG A 63 7.33 -10.94 3.93
CA ARG A 63 7.21 -11.96 2.88
C ARG A 63 6.22 -11.55 1.80
N PHE A 64 5.08 -10.96 2.18
CA PHE A 64 4.14 -10.39 1.22
C PHE A 64 4.79 -9.30 0.35
N LEU A 65 5.45 -8.31 0.97
CA LEU A 65 6.12 -7.22 0.27
C LEU A 65 7.23 -7.73 -0.66
N GLU A 66 8.05 -8.68 -0.21
CA GLU A 66 9.10 -9.31 -1.03
C GLU A 66 8.50 -10.03 -2.23
N SER A 67 7.35 -10.70 -2.05
CA SER A 67 6.65 -11.40 -3.13
C SER A 67 6.16 -10.46 -4.24
N VAL A 68 5.72 -9.24 -3.90
CA VAL A 68 5.17 -8.27 -4.86
C VAL A 68 6.22 -7.32 -5.41
N THR A 69 7.21 -6.95 -4.60
CA THR A 69 8.30 -6.05 -5.00
C THR A 69 9.45 -6.78 -5.69
N LYS A 70 9.56 -8.11 -5.51
CA LYS A 70 10.67 -8.94 -6.00
C LYS A 70 12.04 -8.44 -5.51
N SER A 71 12.09 -7.88 -4.31
CA SER A 71 13.32 -7.51 -3.61
C SER A 71 13.25 -7.87 -2.14
N GLU A 72 14.41 -8.03 -1.51
CA GLU A 72 14.53 -8.08 -0.04
C GLU A 72 13.88 -6.85 0.61
N VAL A 73 13.19 -7.06 1.73
CA VAL A 73 12.59 -6.00 2.54
C VAL A 73 13.15 -6.05 3.96
N LYS A 74 13.78 -4.96 4.38
CA LYS A 74 14.40 -4.87 5.72
C LYS A 74 13.41 -4.28 6.71
N ASP A 75 13.63 -4.56 8.00
CA ASP A 75 12.86 -3.93 9.08
C ASP A 75 12.85 -2.41 9.00
N ALA A 76 13.99 -1.81 8.62
CA ALA A 76 14.12 -0.37 8.47
C ALA A 76 13.24 0.24 7.37
N ASP A 77 12.74 -0.57 6.43
CA ASP A 77 11.86 -0.15 5.33
C ASP A 77 10.37 -0.14 5.75
N ILE A 78 10.05 -0.73 6.90
CA ILE A 78 8.71 -0.79 7.46
C ILE A 78 8.60 0.20 8.63
N ARG A 79 7.50 0.93 8.65
CA ARG A 79 7.13 1.84 9.74
C ARG A 79 5.89 1.30 10.44
N ILE A 80 5.84 1.48 11.76
CA ILE A 80 4.74 1.00 12.58
C ILE A 80 4.04 2.21 13.19
N ALA A 81 2.72 2.22 13.15
CA ALA A 81 1.89 3.19 13.85
C ALA A 81 0.80 2.47 14.64
N THR A 82 0.48 3.02 15.80
CA THR A 82 -0.67 2.59 16.60
C THR A 82 -1.73 3.67 16.50
N ARG A 83 -2.96 3.28 16.20
CA ARG A 83 -4.15 4.13 16.15
C ARG A 83 -5.03 3.81 17.33
N HIS A 84 -5.23 4.80 18.16
CA HIS A 84 -6.10 4.70 19.32
C HIS A 84 -7.57 4.98 18.95
N PRO A 85 -8.55 4.50 19.73
CA PRO A 85 -9.97 4.67 19.44
C PRO A 85 -10.38 6.13 19.13
N TRP A 86 -9.85 7.10 19.89
CA TRP A 86 -10.16 8.52 19.69
C TRP A 86 -9.64 9.08 18.36
N GLU A 87 -8.55 8.53 17.80
CA GLU A 87 -8.06 8.89 16.45
C GLU A 87 -8.95 8.30 15.35
N LEU A 88 -9.71 7.25 15.67
CA LEU A 88 -10.55 6.51 14.75
C LEU A 88 -12.03 6.92 14.82
N ALA A 89 -12.34 7.95 15.61
CA ALA A 89 -13.71 8.36 15.95
C ALA A 89 -14.56 7.20 16.52
N LEU A 90 -13.93 6.29 17.25
CA LEU A 90 -14.58 5.22 18.00
C LEU A 90 -14.75 5.63 19.45
N ASP A 91 -15.75 5.06 20.12
CA ASP A 91 -15.97 5.30 21.54
C ASP A 91 -14.75 4.81 22.35
N VAL A 92 -14.35 5.56 23.37
CA VAL A 92 -13.13 5.29 24.16
C VAL A 92 -13.25 4.00 24.97
N GLU A 93 -14.48 3.56 25.25
CA GLU A 93 -14.77 2.26 25.86
C GLU A 93 -14.43 1.07 24.95
N GLU A 94 -14.38 1.28 23.63
CA GLU A 94 -13.87 0.27 22.71
C GLU A 94 -12.35 0.13 22.90
N LYS A 95 -11.91 -0.96 23.53
CA LYS A 95 -10.48 -1.33 23.66
C LYS A 95 -9.82 -1.72 22.32
N VAL A 96 -10.29 -1.17 21.20
CA VAL A 96 -9.83 -1.47 19.85
C VAL A 96 -8.59 -0.62 19.56
N VAL A 97 -7.43 -1.26 19.68
CA VAL A 97 -6.18 -0.69 19.20
C VAL A 97 -5.92 -1.24 17.81
N LEU A 98 -5.94 -0.36 16.80
CA LEU A 98 -5.54 -0.70 15.44
C LEU A 98 -4.05 -0.41 15.30
N LYS A 99 -3.30 -1.35 14.74
CA LYS A 99 -1.90 -1.18 14.38
C LYS A 99 -1.77 -1.19 12.87
N GLU A 100 -0.92 -0.30 12.38
CA GLU A 100 -0.53 -0.19 10.99
C GLU A 100 0.94 -0.58 10.87
N ALA A 101 1.28 -1.55 10.02
CA ALA A 101 2.62 -1.68 9.48
C ALA A 101 2.60 -1.17 8.05
N TYR A 102 3.48 -0.24 7.69
CA TYR A 102 3.50 0.32 6.35
C TYR A 102 4.87 0.42 5.71
N TRP A 103 4.86 0.12 4.42
CA TRP A 103 6.00 0.22 3.53
C TRP A 103 5.71 1.29 2.49
N THR A 104 6.67 2.18 2.24
CA THR A 104 6.55 3.17 1.16
C THR A 104 7.56 2.88 0.07
N GLN A 105 7.11 2.98 -1.18
CA GLN A 105 7.93 2.64 -2.34
C GLN A 105 9.14 3.55 -2.50
N ASN A 106 9.06 4.77 -1.97
CA ASN A 106 10.12 5.75 -2.03
C ASN A 106 11.35 5.40 -1.18
N TYR A 107 11.23 4.47 -0.23
CA TYR A 107 12.36 4.02 0.58
C TYR A 107 13.29 3.05 -0.16
N ARG A 108 12.95 2.62 -1.37
CA ARG A 108 13.95 1.95 -2.22
C ARG A 108 15.09 2.92 -2.45
N ARG A 109 16.23 2.60 -1.85
CA ARG A 109 17.56 3.24 -1.96
C ARG A 109 18.13 3.25 -3.39
N THR A 110 17.29 3.11 -4.40
CA THR A 110 17.64 3.29 -5.81
C THR A 110 17.51 4.76 -6.14
N LYS A 111 18.44 5.26 -6.96
CA LYS A 111 18.52 6.63 -7.44
C LYS A 111 17.11 7.15 -7.75
N SER A 112 16.59 8.04 -6.90
CA SER A 112 15.23 8.60 -7.02
C SER A 112 15.00 9.25 -8.37
N GLU A 113 16.09 9.61 -9.06
CA GLU A 113 16.14 10.27 -10.36
C GLU A 113 16.19 9.32 -11.56
N ASP A 114 16.31 8.00 -11.37
CA ASP A 114 16.32 7.07 -12.51
C ASP A 114 14.88 6.81 -13.02
N PRO A 115 14.50 7.32 -14.21
CA PRO A 115 13.16 7.13 -14.75
C PRO A 115 12.89 5.68 -15.17
N ASN A 116 13.93 4.86 -15.33
CA ASN A 116 13.83 3.44 -15.67
C ASN A 116 13.77 2.55 -14.43
N ARG A 117 13.79 3.13 -13.22
CA ARG A 117 13.67 2.36 -11.99
C ARG A 117 12.37 1.59 -11.97
N ILE A 118 12.46 0.31 -11.58
CA ILE A 118 11.30 -0.55 -11.46
C ILE A 118 10.50 -0.15 -10.22
N ALA A 119 9.21 0.14 -10.44
CA ALA A 119 8.24 0.51 -9.43
C ALA A 119 7.02 -0.41 -9.48
N LEU A 120 6.35 -0.50 -8.34
CA LEU A 120 5.11 -1.25 -8.14
C LEU A 120 3.92 -0.40 -8.51
N PHE A 121 3.02 -1.01 -9.28
CA PHE A 121 1.76 -0.44 -9.73
C PHE A 121 0.62 -1.39 -9.39
N ARG A 122 -0.58 -0.83 -9.27
CA ARG A 122 -1.86 -1.52 -9.12
C ARG A 122 -2.61 -1.44 -10.45
N CYS A 123 -2.99 -2.59 -11.00
CA CYS A 123 -3.79 -2.67 -12.22
C CYS A 123 -5.13 -1.96 -12.01
N THR A 124 -5.47 -1.04 -12.92
CA THR A 124 -6.73 -0.27 -12.82
C THR A 124 -7.97 -1.13 -13.03
N THR A 125 -7.84 -2.27 -13.72
CA THR A 125 -8.96 -3.18 -14.01
C THR A 125 -9.15 -4.24 -12.93
N CYS A 126 -8.11 -5.03 -12.62
CA CYS A 126 -8.24 -6.19 -11.71
C CYS A 126 -7.65 -5.96 -10.31
N GLY A 127 -7.03 -4.80 -10.07
CA GLY A 127 -6.42 -4.48 -8.77
C GLY A 127 -5.14 -5.26 -8.44
N LYS A 128 -4.70 -6.19 -9.30
CA LYS A 128 -3.45 -6.95 -9.11
C LYS A 128 -2.24 -6.01 -9.11
N LEU A 129 -1.30 -6.28 -8.20
CA LEU A 129 -0.01 -5.59 -8.15
C LEU A 129 0.95 -6.13 -9.20
N PHE A 130 1.69 -5.26 -9.86
CA PHE A 130 2.68 -5.63 -10.87
C PHE A 130 3.82 -4.60 -10.94
N LEU A 131 4.96 -5.03 -11.45
CA LEU A 131 6.16 -4.19 -11.60
C LEU A 131 6.27 -3.68 -13.02
N GLN A 132 6.71 -2.43 -13.18
CA GLN A 132 7.09 -1.85 -14.46
C GLN A 132 8.06 -0.67 -14.26
N SER A 133 8.62 -0.15 -15.35
CA SER A 133 9.38 1.10 -15.32
C SER A 133 8.53 2.25 -14.78
N LEU A 134 9.10 3.12 -13.94
CA LEU A 134 8.42 4.31 -13.44
C LEU A 134 7.92 5.23 -14.56
N SER A 135 8.69 5.33 -15.66
CA SER A 135 8.34 6.10 -16.86
C SER A 135 7.22 5.49 -17.71
N SER A 136 6.79 4.26 -17.40
CA SER A 136 5.72 3.59 -18.14
C SER A 136 4.38 4.27 -17.93
N SER A 137 3.65 4.50 -19.02
CA SER A 137 2.27 5.00 -19.00
C SER A 137 1.22 3.89 -18.86
N ASN A 138 1.64 2.62 -18.79
CA ASN A 138 0.72 1.49 -18.74
C ASN A 138 0.02 1.41 -17.37
N THR A 139 -1.30 1.28 -17.36
CA THR A 139 -2.11 1.16 -16.14
C THR A 139 -2.63 -0.26 -15.91
N LEU A 140 -2.34 -1.19 -16.84
CA LEU A 140 -2.83 -2.56 -16.83
C LEU A 140 -1.71 -3.56 -16.59
N CYS A 141 -1.98 -4.58 -15.78
CA CYS A 141 -1.06 -5.71 -15.67
C CYS A 141 -1.06 -6.53 -16.97
N GLU A 142 -0.01 -7.35 -17.16
CA GLU A 142 0.19 -8.16 -18.37
C GLU A 142 -1.04 -9.01 -18.75
N THR A 143 -1.76 -9.55 -17.77
CA THR A 143 -2.95 -10.36 -18.03
C THR A 143 -4.12 -9.52 -18.56
N CYS A 144 -4.29 -8.29 -18.05
CA CYS A 144 -5.36 -7.41 -18.48
C CYS A 144 -5.02 -6.70 -19.80
N SER A 145 -3.75 -6.36 -20.03
CA SER A 145 -3.34 -5.72 -21.28
C SER A 145 -3.50 -6.64 -22.50
N LYS A 146 -3.28 -7.96 -22.33
CA LYS A 146 -3.52 -8.96 -23.39
C LYS A 146 -5.00 -9.18 -23.73
N ARG A 147 -5.92 -8.67 -22.92
CA ARG A 147 -7.38 -8.81 -23.09
C ARG A 147 -8.07 -7.49 -23.46
N ALA A 148 -7.31 -6.39 -23.53
CA ALA A 148 -7.80 -5.05 -23.81
C ALA A 148 -7.83 -4.76 -25.32
#